data_AF-A0A2G9T9B7-F1
#
_entry.id   AF-A0A2G9T9B7-F1
#
_cell.length_a   1.000
_cell.length_b   1.000
_cell.length_c   1.000
_cell.angle_alpha   90.00
_cell.angle_beta   90.00
_cell.angle_gamma   90.00
#
_symmetry.space_group_name_H-M   'P 1'
#
loop_
_entity.id
_entity.type
_entity.pdbx_description
1 polymer ?
#
loop_
_entity_poly.entity_id
_entity_poly.type
_entity_poly.pdbx_seq_one_letter_code
_entity_poly.pdbx_strand_id
1 'polypeptide(L)'
;MEPSELDRGFMAPLDKKIQLEDKPERFQLRRTPVTEADDMELELESKWIYYHAFCSTSISGQKSTHLAFVTDYHGEDRSQCEDEARETIKEALKFMRNHLFELVDLMKRMQYYQTESLQNYRRVVSDDDIIE
;
A
#
# COMPACT_ATOMS: atom_id res chain seq x y z
N MET A 1 6.71 26.14 32.94
CA MET A 1 6.36 24.72 32.91
C MET A 1 7.63 23.93 33.09
N GLU A 2 7.62 23.01 34.02
CA GLU A 2 8.69 22.03 34.18
C GLU A 2 8.76 21.08 32.95
N PRO A 3 9.91 20.51 32.61
CA PRO A 3 10.05 19.57 31.49
C PRO A 3 9.07 18.39 31.55
N SER A 4 8.79 17.88 32.75
CA SER A 4 7.84 16.78 32.98
C SER A 4 6.38 17.18 32.71
N GLU A 5 6.02 18.44 32.90
CA GLU A 5 4.70 18.99 32.57
C GLU A 5 4.56 19.19 31.07
N LEU A 6 5.63 19.59 30.39
CA LEU A 6 5.68 19.75 28.93
C LEU A 6 5.51 18.39 28.23
N ASP A 7 6.22 17.36 28.68
CA ASP A 7 6.11 16.00 28.13
C ASP A 7 4.71 15.42 28.35
N ARG A 8 4.15 15.57 29.56
CA ARG A 8 2.78 15.09 29.85
C ARG A 8 1.72 15.85 29.04
N GLY A 9 1.98 17.11 28.72
CA GLY A 9 1.09 17.96 27.96
C GLY A 9 1.25 17.87 26.44
N PHE A 10 2.21 17.10 25.91
CA PHE A 10 2.61 17.15 24.49
C PHE A 10 2.86 18.59 24.02
N MET A 11 3.56 19.36 24.86
CA MET A 11 3.83 20.78 24.65
C MET A 11 5.31 21.06 24.38
N ALA A 12 6.13 20.02 24.27
CA ALA A 12 7.52 20.19 23.91
C ALA A 12 7.62 20.85 22.52
N PRO A 13 8.74 21.53 22.21
CA PRO A 13 8.93 22.14 20.89
C PRO A 13 8.76 21.16 19.73
N LEU A 14 9.15 19.88 19.93
CA LEU A 14 8.98 18.82 18.93
C LEU A 14 7.50 18.46 18.73
N ASP A 15 6.70 18.36 19.79
CA ASP A 15 5.27 18.04 19.69
C ASP A 15 4.51 19.13 18.93
N LYS A 16 4.83 20.40 19.24
CA LYS A 16 4.25 21.54 18.52
C LYS A 16 4.62 21.52 17.05
N LYS A 17 5.84 21.14 16.72
CA LYS A 17 6.28 20.97 15.32
C LYS A 17 5.45 19.88 14.64
N ILE A 18 5.26 18.74 15.30
CA ILE A 18 4.46 17.63 14.76
C ILE A 18 3.01 18.02 14.52
N GLN A 19 2.42 18.76 15.45
CA GLN A 19 1.03 19.25 15.37
C GLN A 19 0.82 20.31 14.27
N LEU A 20 1.85 21.09 13.94
CA LEU A 20 1.77 22.17 12.96
C LEU A 20 2.16 21.74 11.54
N GLU A 21 2.94 20.66 11.40
CA GLU A 21 3.30 20.12 10.09
C GLU A 21 2.12 19.36 9.46
N ASP A 22 1.82 19.68 8.20
CA ASP A 22 0.81 19.00 7.38
C ASP A 22 1.34 17.66 6.85
N LYS A 23 1.68 16.76 7.78
CA LYS A 23 2.16 15.41 7.50
C LYS A 23 1.57 14.46 8.53
N PRO A 24 1.25 13.20 8.16
CA PRO A 24 0.79 12.22 9.13
C PRO A 24 1.80 12.05 10.28
N GLU A 25 1.32 12.12 11.51
CA GLU A 25 2.15 11.99 12.72
C GLU A 25 3.02 10.71 12.69
N ARG A 26 2.47 9.60 12.19
CA ARG A 26 3.22 8.33 12.08
C ARG A 26 4.42 8.41 11.14
N PHE A 27 4.38 9.24 10.09
CA PHE A 27 5.55 9.46 9.23
C PHE A 27 6.59 10.35 9.89
N GLN A 28 6.15 11.29 10.73
CA GLN A 28 7.04 12.17 11.49
C GLN A 28 7.75 11.43 12.64
N LEU A 29 7.08 10.44 13.26
CA LEU A 29 7.61 9.67 14.40
C LEU A 29 8.44 8.44 14.03
N ARG A 30 8.54 8.10 12.73
CA ARG A 30 9.28 6.91 12.29
C ARG A 30 10.78 7.07 12.56
N ARG A 31 11.41 5.99 13.06
CA ARG A 31 12.88 5.91 13.21
C ARG A 31 13.61 6.05 11.86
N THR A 32 13.05 5.45 10.80
CA THR A 32 13.53 5.61 9.43
C THR A 32 12.63 6.63 8.73
N PRO A 33 13.15 7.81 8.36
CA PRO A 33 12.32 8.86 7.78
C PRO A 33 11.74 8.43 6.43
N VAL A 34 10.50 8.83 6.17
CA VAL A 34 9.92 8.75 4.82
C VAL A 34 10.45 9.94 4.03
N THR A 35 11.19 9.67 2.97
CA THR A 35 11.78 10.68 2.08
C THR A 35 11.18 10.56 0.70
N GLU A 36 11.08 11.66 -0.02
CA GLU A 36 10.66 11.64 -1.42
C GLU A 36 11.64 10.78 -2.25
N ALA A 37 11.12 10.14 -3.29
CA ALA A 37 11.90 9.30 -4.20
C ALA A 37 11.61 9.65 -5.65
N ASP A 38 12.63 9.51 -6.49
CA ASP A 38 12.47 9.59 -7.95
C ASP A 38 11.91 8.28 -8.53
N ASP A 39 11.50 8.32 -9.80
CA ASP A 39 10.86 7.17 -10.45
C ASP A 39 11.78 5.94 -10.55
N MET A 40 13.09 6.16 -10.68
CA MET A 40 14.07 5.08 -10.78
C MET A 40 14.29 4.39 -9.42
N GLU A 41 14.35 5.16 -8.34
CA GLU A 41 14.41 4.63 -6.97
C GLU A 41 13.15 3.82 -6.66
N LEU A 42 11.97 4.34 -7.00
CA LEU A 42 10.70 3.63 -6.81
C LEU A 42 10.62 2.33 -7.61
N GLU A 43 11.15 2.32 -8.84
CA GLU A 43 11.23 1.14 -9.69
C GLU A 43 12.16 0.04 -9.13
N LEU A 44 13.30 0.43 -8.57
CA LEU A 44 14.24 -0.51 -7.96
C LEU A 44 13.68 -1.05 -6.64
N GLU A 45 13.08 -0.19 -5.83
CA GLU A 45 12.45 -0.56 -4.57
C GLU A 45 11.25 -1.50 -4.80
N SER A 46 10.42 -1.25 -5.82
CA SER A 46 9.27 -2.11 -6.14
C SER A 46 9.69 -3.53 -6.49
N LYS A 47 10.76 -3.68 -7.29
CA LYS A 47 11.37 -4.98 -7.63
C LYS A 47 11.92 -5.68 -6.40
N TRP A 48 12.62 -4.94 -5.54
CA TRP A 48 13.20 -5.49 -4.31
C TRP A 48 12.11 -6.00 -3.35
N ILE A 49 11.06 -5.20 -3.13
CA ILE A 49 9.91 -5.59 -2.30
C ILE A 49 9.22 -6.81 -2.88
N TYR A 50 8.93 -6.81 -4.20
CA TYR A 50 8.26 -7.93 -4.84
C TYR A 50 9.01 -9.24 -4.62
N TYR A 51 10.33 -9.21 -4.87
CA TYR A 51 11.18 -10.37 -4.67
C TYR A 51 11.15 -10.87 -3.22
N HIS A 52 11.32 -9.98 -2.23
CA HIS A 52 11.40 -10.41 -0.84
C HIS A 52 10.04 -10.79 -0.23
N ALA A 53 8.96 -10.12 -0.63
CA ALA A 53 7.63 -10.36 -0.08
C ALA A 53 6.93 -11.58 -0.70
N PHE A 54 7.15 -11.83 -2.00
CA PHE A 54 6.39 -12.84 -2.74
C PHE A 54 7.24 -13.99 -3.29
N CYS A 55 8.48 -13.73 -3.71
CA CYS A 55 9.33 -14.75 -4.32
C CYS A 55 10.25 -15.46 -3.31
N SER A 56 10.72 -14.74 -2.29
CA SER A 56 11.71 -15.29 -1.36
C SER A 56 11.07 -16.36 -0.48
N THR A 57 11.72 -17.53 -0.44
CA THR A 57 11.23 -18.66 0.35
C THR A 57 11.34 -18.35 1.84
N SER A 58 10.32 -18.73 2.61
CA SER A 58 10.36 -18.57 4.05
C SER A 58 11.52 -19.38 4.64
N ILE A 59 12.27 -18.76 5.56
CA ILE A 59 13.44 -19.38 6.22
C ILE A 59 13.04 -20.69 6.93
N SER A 60 11.82 -20.75 7.45
CA SER A 60 11.20 -21.98 7.96
C SER A 60 10.38 -22.63 6.86
N GLY A 61 10.81 -23.81 6.40
CA GLY A 61 10.03 -24.67 5.51
C GLY A 61 8.90 -25.33 6.30
N GLN A 62 7.83 -24.59 6.60
CA GLN A 62 6.60 -25.22 7.05
C GLN A 62 6.05 -26.03 5.87
N LYS A 63 5.98 -27.36 6.02
CA LYS A 63 5.34 -28.24 5.03
C LYS A 63 3.92 -27.71 4.82
N SER A 64 3.69 -27.12 3.65
CA SER A 64 2.44 -26.48 3.27
C SER A 64 1.26 -27.40 3.57
N THR A 65 0.43 -27.04 4.54
CA THR A 65 -0.96 -27.51 4.57
C THR A 65 -1.69 -26.80 3.44
N HIS A 66 -1.59 -27.38 2.24
CA HIS A 66 -2.51 -27.24 1.12
C HIS A 66 -3.22 -25.87 0.98
N LEU A 67 -2.51 -24.88 0.44
CA LEU A 67 -3.13 -23.84 -0.40
C LEU A 67 -2.82 -24.12 -1.88
N ALA A 68 -2.97 -25.38 -2.30
CA ALA A 68 -2.77 -25.85 -3.67
C ALA A 68 -3.85 -25.38 -4.66
N PHE A 69 -4.65 -24.36 -4.33
CA PHE A 69 -5.66 -23.83 -5.23
C PHE A 69 -5.08 -22.84 -6.25
N VAL A 70 -3.86 -22.32 -6.03
CA VAL A 70 -3.24 -21.29 -6.89
C VAL A 70 -2.13 -21.85 -7.78
N THR A 71 -1.75 -23.12 -7.60
CA THR A 71 -0.57 -23.70 -8.26
C THR A 71 -0.78 -24.19 -9.70
N ASP A 72 -2.02 -24.24 -10.19
CA ASP A 72 -2.35 -24.86 -11.49
C ASP A 72 -2.63 -23.88 -12.65
N TYR A 73 -2.30 -22.59 -12.47
CA TYR A 73 -2.41 -21.61 -13.58
C TYR A 73 -1.17 -21.68 -14.48
N HIS A 74 -1.39 -22.17 -15.70
CA HIS A 74 -0.37 -22.44 -16.72
C HIS A 74 0.26 -21.15 -17.30
N GLY A 75 1.57 -21.01 -17.11
CA GLY A 75 2.55 -20.72 -18.18
C GLY A 75 2.72 -19.29 -18.72
N GLU A 76 1.65 -18.58 -19.08
CA GLU A 76 1.77 -17.30 -19.83
C GLU A 76 1.24 -16.08 -19.05
N ASP A 77 0.41 -16.31 -18.04
CA ASP A 77 -0.28 -15.27 -17.24
C ASP A 77 0.56 -14.74 -16.05
N ARG A 78 1.58 -15.51 -15.64
CA ARG A 78 2.40 -15.17 -14.47
C ARG A 78 3.27 -13.94 -14.66
N SER A 79 3.83 -13.73 -15.84
CA SER A 79 4.69 -12.56 -16.10
C SER A 79 3.88 -11.26 -16.13
N GLN A 80 2.65 -11.29 -16.67
CA GLN A 80 1.75 -10.14 -16.61
C GLN A 80 1.35 -9.83 -15.16
N CYS A 81 1.00 -10.85 -14.39
CA CYS A 81 0.71 -10.69 -12.95
C CYS A 81 1.91 -10.14 -12.16
N GLU A 82 3.14 -10.54 -12.51
CA GLU A 82 4.38 -10.02 -11.93
C GLU A 82 4.64 -8.55 -12.27
N ASP A 83 4.41 -8.15 -13.51
CA ASP A 83 4.55 -6.75 -13.95
C ASP A 83 3.50 -5.86 -13.29
N GLU A 84 2.23 -6.29 -13.27
CA GLU A 84 1.13 -5.57 -12.63
C GLU A 84 1.34 -5.42 -11.11
N ALA A 85 1.82 -6.46 -10.43
CA ALA A 85 2.12 -6.40 -9.01
C ALA A 85 3.25 -5.41 -8.71
N ARG A 86 4.32 -5.40 -9.52
CA ARG A 86 5.43 -4.45 -9.37
C ARG A 86 4.98 -3.01 -9.60
N GLU A 87 4.16 -2.77 -10.61
CA GLU A 87 3.59 -1.44 -10.88
C GLU A 87 2.69 -0.99 -9.72
N THR A 88 1.87 -1.89 -9.18
CA THR A 88 1.02 -1.60 -8.02
C THR A 88 1.85 -1.23 -6.78
N ILE A 89 2.94 -1.96 -6.53
CA ILE A 89 3.87 -1.64 -5.43
C ILE A 89 4.51 -0.27 -5.65
N LYS A 90 4.97 0.02 -6.88
CA LYS A 90 5.60 1.29 -7.25
C LYS A 90 4.66 2.47 -7.00
N GLU A 91 3.41 2.39 -7.46
CA GLU A 91 2.42 3.44 -7.23
C GLU A 91 2.07 3.59 -5.75
N ALA A 92 1.97 2.49 -4.99
CA ALA A 92 1.80 2.56 -3.54
C ALA A 92 2.98 3.28 -2.85
N LEU A 93 4.22 3.01 -3.26
CA LEU A 93 5.40 3.71 -2.74
C LEU A 93 5.37 5.20 -3.06
N LYS A 94 4.97 5.58 -4.27
CA LYS A 94 4.79 6.97 -4.68
C LYS A 94 3.74 7.69 -3.81
N PHE A 95 2.61 7.04 -3.53
CA PHE A 95 1.60 7.60 -2.63
C PHE A 95 2.12 7.79 -1.21
N MET A 96 2.89 6.85 -0.68
CA MET A 96 3.44 6.96 0.68
C MET A 96 4.58 7.99 0.76
N ARG A 97 5.50 8.00 -0.21
CA ARG A 97 6.75 8.77 -0.16
C ARG A 97 6.61 10.20 -0.68
N ASN A 98 5.81 10.39 -1.73
CA ASN A 98 5.71 11.67 -2.45
C ASN A 98 4.37 12.37 -2.21
N HIS A 99 3.32 11.63 -1.81
CA HIS A 99 2.02 12.20 -1.46
C HIS A 99 1.67 12.08 0.02
N LEU A 100 2.52 11.41 0.81
CA LEU A 100 2.36 11.22 2.25
C LEU A 100 1.00 10.65 2.65
N PHE A 101 0.43 9.75 1.83
CA PHE A 101 -0.79 9.04 2.19
C PHE A 101 -0.51 7.86 3.11
N GLU A 102 -1.29 7.77 4.19
CA GLU A 102 -1.27 6.58 5.04
C GLU A 102 -1.99 5.40 4.37
N LEU A 103 -1.67 4.20 4.83
CA LEU A 103 -2.26 2.97 4.31
C LEU A 103 -3.79 2.95 4.45
N VAL A 104 -4.33 3.57 5.50
CA VAL A 104 -5.79 3.69 5.70
C VAL A 104 -6.43 4.54 4.59
N ASP A 105 -5.77 5.61 4.15
CA ASP A 105 -6.29 6.48 3.09
C ASP A 105 -6.22 5.78 1.73
N LEU A 106 -5.14 5.02 1.49
CA LEU A 106 -5.01 4.14 0.33
C LEU A 106 -6.11 3.08 0.30
N MET A 107 -6.37 2.39 1.41
CA MET A 107 -7.42 1.36 1.50
C MET A 107 -8.81 1.93 1.21
N LYS A 108 -9.14 3.11 1.74
CA LYS A 108 -10.43 3.77 1.46
C LYS A 108 -10.60 4.07 -0.02
N ARG A 109 -9.55 4.56 -0.69
CA ARG A 109 -9.57 4.80 -2.14
C ARG A 109 -9.76 3.51 -2.92
N MET A 110 -9.04 2.45 -2.57
CA MET A 110 -9.21 1.14 -3.22
C MET A 110 -10.62 0.58 -3.03
N GLN A 111 -11.18 0.68 -1.82
CA GLN A 111 -12.56 0.27 -1.54
C GLN A 111 -13.58 1.08 -2.35
N TYR A 112 -13.36 2.38 -2.52
CA TYR A 112 -14.19 3.23 -3.35
C TYR A 112 -14.17 2.77 -4.81
N TYR A 113 -13.00 2.58 -5.40
CA TYR A 113 -12.86 2.09 -6.79
C TYR A 113 -13.49 0.71 -7.00
N GLN A 114 -13.34 -0.21 -6.03
CA GLN A 114 -13.97 -1.53 -6.08
C GLN A 114 -15.50 -1.44 -5.99
N THR A 115 -16.02 -0.49 -5.21
CA THR A 115 -17.47 -0.26 -5.11
C THR A 115 -18.03 0.33 -6.40
N GLU A 116 -17.33 1.29 -7.01
CA GLU A 116 -17.73 1.88 -8.30
C GLU A 116 -17.69 0.86 -9.44
N SER A 117 -16.66 0.01 -9.52
CA SER A 117 -16.58 -1.03 -10.56
C SER A 117 -17.70 -2.06 -10.43
N LEU A 118 -18.02 -2.49 -9.21
CA LEU A 118 -19.16 -3.38 -8.93
C LEU A 118 -20.51 -2.72 -9.29
N GLN A 119 -20.67 -1.43 -9.03
CA GLN A 119 -21.89 -0.69 -9.41
C GLN A 119 -22.02 -0.56 -10.93
N ASN A 120 -20.93 -0.27 -11.63
CA ASN A 120 -20.93 -0.16 -13.08
C ASN A 120 -21.21 -1.51 -13.75
N TYR A 121 -20.60 -2.59 -13.25
CA TYR A 121 -20.89 -3.95 -13.71
C TYR A 121 -22.37 -4.30 -13.53
N ARG A 122 -22.95 -4.01 -12.35
CA ARG A 122 -24.38 -4.24 -12.10
C ARG A 122 -25.29 -3.46 -13.07
N ARG A 123 -24.94 -2.22 -13.41
CA ARG A 123 -25.70 -1.41 -14.38
C ARG A 123 -25.67 -2.01 -15.78
N VAL A 124 -24.49 -2.40 -16.26
CA VAL A 124 -24.33 -3.03 -17.59
C VAL A 124 -25.17 -4.30 -17.71
N VAL A 125 -25.10 -5.20 -16.71
CA VAL A 125 -25.92 -6.43 -16.70
C VAL A 125 -27.41 -6.11 -16.68
N SER A 126 -27.82 -5.04 -15.97
CA SER A 126 -29.23 -4.65 -15.89
C SER A 126 -29.76 -4.04 -17.19
N ASP A 127 -28.91 -3.43 -18.01
CA ASP A 127 -29.30 -2.82 -19.29
C ASP A 127 -29.36 -3.86 -20.43
N ASP A 128 -28.54 -4.92 -20.36
CA ASP A 128 -28.56 -6.04 -21.31
C ASP A 128 -29.75 -7.01 -21.09
N ASP A 129 -30.33 -7.04 -19.88
CA ASP A 129 -31.51 -7.85 -19.54
C ASP A 129 -32.86 -7.17 -19.89
N ILE A 130 -32.85 -5.97 -20.48
CA ILE A 130 -34.06 -5.24 -20.95
C ILE A 130 -34.13 -5.30 -22.49
N ILE A 131 -34.09 -6.51 -23.06
CA ILE A 131 -34.53 -6.76 -24.43
C ILE A 131 -35.31 -8.09 -24.44
N GLU A 132 -36.57 -8.05 -24.02
CA GLU A 132 -37.64 -8.97 -24.44
C GLU A 132 -38.92 -8.18 -24.75
#